data_AF-A0A7S3I7Q1-F1
#
_entry.id   AF-A0A7S3I7Q1-F1
#
_cell.length_a   1.000
_cell.length_b   1.000
_cell.length_c   1.000
_cell.angle_alpha   90.00
_cell.angle_beta   90.00
_cell.angle_gamma   90.00
#
_symmetry.space_group_name_H-M   'P 1'
#
loop_
_entity.id
_entity.type
_entity.pdbx_description
1 polymer ?
#
loop_
_entity_poly.entity_id
_entity_poly.type
_entity_poly.pdbx_seq_one_letter_code
_entity_poly.pdbx_strand_id
1 'polypeptide(L)'
;MRSWGVAIGMMGPKFWGLYRKEGLMRAILRGKPYRPTHEKAGFSDELATCVGTDEWGNRYYEDWNGKNKNQRRFVEFSDNAKWFPTQTKKIAPAWQGWMHYMYDDPPKKDNFVDPFYRARRTPEFKTDHPTQ
;
A
#
# COMPACT_ATOMS: atom_id res chain seq x y z
N MET A 1 22.15 14.35 12.19
CA MET A 1 22.73 13.02 11.87
C MET A 1 21.85 12.38 10.79
N ARG A 2 22.35 12.24 9.57
CA ARG A 2 21.59 11.65 8.45
C ARG A 2 21.68 10.13 8.59
N SER A 3 20.58 9.48 9.00
CA SER A 3 20.55 8.01 8.94
C SER A 3 20.61 7.63 7.46
N TRP A 4 21.53 6.74 7.12
CA TRP A 4 21.46 6.04 5.85
C TRP A 4 20.11 5.32 5.83
N GLY A 5 19.33 5.49 4.75
CA GLY A 5 17.92 5.07 4.59
C GLY A 5 17.61 3.57 4.71
N VAL A 6 18.38 2.83 5.50
CA VAL A 6 18.29 1.40 5.76
C VAL A 6 17.56 1.10 7.07
N ALA A 7 17.46 2.05 8.00
CA ALA A 7 16.74 1.87 9.26
C ALA A 7 15.66 2.95 9.48
N ILE A 8 14.38 2.56 9.37
CA ILE A 8 13.44 3.07 10.37
C ILE A 8 13.94 2.43 11.66
N GLY A 9 14.74 3.15 12.44
CA GLY A 9 15.03 2.70 13.80
C GLY A 9 13.69 2.53 14.50
N MET A 10 13.47 1.40 15.18
CA MET A 10 12.42 1.34 16.20
C MET A 10 12.55 2.60 17.06
N MET A 11 11.43 3.24 17.36
CA MET A 11 11.37 4.46 18.20
C MET A 11 11.92 5.75 17.56
N GLY A 12 12.25 5.77 16.26
CA GLY A 12 12.61 7.02 15.56
C GLY A 12 11.43 8.00 15.36
N PRO A 13 11.66 9.24 14.91
CA PRO A 13 10.60 10.23 14.66
C PRO A 13 9.51 9.70 13.73
N LYS A 14 9.90 8.96 12.69
CA LYS A 14 8.99 8.29 11.75
C LYS A 14 8.16 7.19 12.41
N PHE A 15 8.74 6.41 13.33
CA PHE A 15 8.01 5.38 14.09
C PHE A 15 6.90 6.00 14.92
N TRP A 16 7.16 7.12 15.60
CA TRP A 16 6.14 7.83 16.37
C TRP A 16 5.10 8.52 15.50
N GLY A 17 5.47 8.99 14.31
CA GLY A 17 4.53 9.47 13.30
C GLY A 17 3.59 8.36 12.82
N LEU A 18 4.13 7.17 12.56
CA LEU A 18 3.38 5.96 12.21
C LEU A 18 2.46 5.51 13.35
N TYR A 19 2.99 5.44 14.57
CA TYR A 19 2.23 5.06 15.76
C TYR A 19 0.99 5.95 15.94
N ARG A 20 1.15 7.28 15.80
CA ARG A 20 0.05 8.24 15.94
C ARG A 20 -1.00 8.14 14.83
N LYS A 21 -0.61 7.76 13.60
CA LYS A 21 -1.52 7.69 12.45
C LYS A 21 -2.18 6.33 12.25
N GLU A 22 -1.46 5.25 12.49
CA GLU A 22 -1.85 3.89 12.11
C GLU A 22 -1.80 2.88 13.27
N GLY A 23 -1.35 3.31 14.46
CA GLY A 23 -1.27 2.49 15.66
C GLY A 23 0.01 1.67 15.82
N LEU A 24 0.11 1.00 16.98
CA LEU A 24 1.32 0.30 17.43
C LEU A 24 1.71 -0.90 16.57
N MET A 25 0.74 -1.76 16.26
CA MET A 25 1.00 -3.00 15.53
C MET A 25 1.68 -2.73 14.20
N ARG A 26 1.21 -1.68 13.50
CA ARG A 26 1.73 -1.31 12.19
C ARG A 26 3.08 -0.61 12.28
N ALA A 27 3.28 0.23 13.28
CA ALA A 27 4.59 0.82 13.57
C ALA A 27 5.66 -0.26 13.86
N ILE A 28 5.31 -1.31 14.63
CA ILE A 28 6.21 -2.44 14.92
C ILE A 28 6.50 -3.25 13.65
N LEU A 29 5.49 -3.56 12.84
CA LEU A 29 5.66 -4.30 11.59
C LEU A 29 6.60 -3.59 10.61
N ARG A 30 6.54 -2.25 10.56
CA ARG A 30 7.38 -1.41 9.69
C ARG A 30 8.75 -1.06 10.28
N GLY A 31 8.89 -1.14 11.61
CA GLY A 31 10.12 -0.81 12.35
C GLY A 31 11.20 -1.90 12.35
N LYS A 32 11.05 -2.95 11.54
CA LYS A 32 12.04 -4.03 11.43
C LYS A 32 13.26 -3.61 10.59
N PRO A 33 14.48 -4.03 10.97
CA PRO A 33 15.68 -3.75 10.19
C PRO A 33 15.59 -4.42 8.79
N TYR A 34 16.23 -3.80 7.79
CA TYR A 34 16.34 -4.31 6.40
C TYR A 34 15.04 -4.47 5.60
N ARG A 35 14.05 -3.60 5.81
CA ARG A 35 12.86 -3.52 4.95
C ARG A 35 13.07 -2.55 3.77
N PRO A 36 12.53 -2.84 2.56
CA PRO A 36 12.57 -1.89 1.45
C PRO A 36 11.68 -0.67 1.70
N THR A 37 11.97 0.42 0.99
CA THR A 37 11.36 1.74 1.16
C THR A 37 9.82 1.76 1.14
N HIS A 38 9.21 0.93 0.30
CA HIS A 38 7.76 0.89 0.13
C HIS A 38 7.04 0.26 1.34
N GLU A 39 7.71 -0.65 2.06
CA GLU A 39 7.19 -1.23 3.30
C GLU A 39 7.37 -0.30 4.51
N LYS A 40 8.26 0.69 4.36
CA LYS A 40 8.57 1.72 5.35
C LYS A 40 7.69 2.97 5.21
N ALA A 41 6.70 2.96 4.32
CA ALA A 41 5.88 4.12 4.00
C ALA A 41 6.71 5.36 3.60
N GLY A 42 7.67 5.16 2.70
CA GLY A 42 8.42 6.23 2.04
C GLY A 42 9.92 6.21 2.32
N PHE A 43 10.67 6.92 1.49
CA PHE A 43 12.13 7.01 1.54
C PHE A 43 12.63 7.99 2.58
N SER A 44 11.90 9.10 2.74
CA SER A 44 12.26 10.16 3.66
C SER A 44 11.94 9.81 5.11
N ASP A 45 12.44 10.62 6.04
CA ASP A 45 12.02 10.59 7.46
C ASP A 45 10.54 10.95 7.64
N GLU A 46 9.95 11.60 6.65
CA GLU A 46 8.53 11.90 6.60
C GLU A 46 7.72 10.69 6.14
N LEU A 47 6.45 10.68 6.53
CA LEU A 47 5.51 9.66 6.08
C LEU A 47 4.99 10.04 4.70
N ALA A 48 5.09 9.13 3.73
CA ALA A 48 4.45 9.30 2.43
C ALA A 48 2.93 9.42 2.57
N THR A 49 2.30 10.13 1.64
CA THR A 49 0.85 10.32 1.64
C THR A 49 0.15 9.06 1.14
N CYS A 50 -0.83 8.57 1.90
CA CYS A 50 -1.65 7.42 1.50
C CYS A 50 -2.78 7.92 0.60
N VAL A 51 -2.79 7.48 -0.66
CA VAL A 51 -3.76 7.91 -1.67
C VAL A 51 -5.05 7.11 -1.56
N GLY A 52 -4.93 5.79 -1.34
CA GLY A 52 -6.09 4.93 -1.22
C GLY A 52 -5.74 3.46 -1.01
N THR A 53 -6.78 2.63 -0.99
CA THR A 53 -6.69 1.18 -0.78
C THR A 53 -7.48 0.43 -1.83
N ASP A 54 -7.00 -0.73 -2.27
CA ASP A 54 -7.76 -1.59 -3.20
C ASP A 54 -8.66 -2.60 -2.48
N GLU A 55 -9.39 -3.37 -3.29
CA GLU A 55 -10.26 -4.47 -2.87
C GLU A 55 -9.52 -5.60 -2.12
N TRP A 56 -8.20 -5.70 -2.26
CA TRP A 56 -7.36 -6.71 -1.62
C TRP A 56 -6.65 -6.18 -0.36
N GLY A 57 -6.93 -4.93 0.02
CA GLY A 57 -6.34 -4.26 1.16
C GLY A 57 -4.90 -3.77 0.93
N ASN A 58 -4.42 -3.78 -0.32
CA ASN A 58 -3.18 -3.13 -0.68
C ASN A 58 -3.33 -1.61 -0.56
N ARG A 59 -2.27 -0.92 -0.15
CA ARG A 59 -2.30 0.51 0.08
C ARG A 59 -1.32 1.21 -0.84
N TYR A 60 -1.79 2.30 -1.43
CA TYR A 60 -1.07 3.03 -2.46
C TYR A 60 -0.63 4.37 -1.90
N TYR A 61 0.65 4.67 -2.10
CA TYR A 61 1.27 5.88 -1.59
C TYR A 61 1.88 6.69 -2.70
N GLU A 62 1.87 8.00 -2.48
CA GLU A 62 2.57 8.97 -3.33
C GLU A 62 3.47 9.86 -2.47
N ASP A 63 4.72 9.99 -2.89
CA ASP A 63 5.76 10.80 -2.26
C ASP A 63 6.31 11.82 -3.26
N TRP A 64 5.90 13.08 -3.08
CA TRP A 64 6.32 14.22 -3.89
C TRP A 64 7.57 14.92 -3.34
N ASN A 65 8.21 14.40 -2.28
CA ASN A 65 9.25 15.10 -1.53
C ASN A 65 10.61 15.24 -2.27
N GLY A 66 10.62 15.15 -3.61
CA GLY A 66 11.71 15.54 -4.52
C GLY A 66 12.99 14.70 -4.48
N LYS A 67 13.24 13.98 -3.39
CA LYS A 67 14.47 13.21 -3.13
C LYS A 67 14.55 11.92 -3.94
N ASN A 68 13.42 11.40 -4.42
CA ASN A 68 13.36 10.16 -5.17
C ASN A 68 12.59 10.36 -6.47
N LYS A 69 13.30 10.64 -7.58
CA LYS A 69 12.66 10.94 -8.87
C LYS A 69 11.95 9.72 -9.49
N ASN A 70 12.44 8.51 -9.22
CA ASN A 70 11.94 7.28 -9.87
C ASN A 70 11.00 6.43 -9.00
N GLN A 71 10.85 6.73 -7.70
CA GLN A 71 9.98 5.95 -6.78
C GLN A 71 8.96 6.87 -6.07
N ARG A 72 8.24 7.69 -6.84
CA ARG A 72 7.21 8.57 -6.29
C ARG A 72 5.96 7.81 -5.89
N ARG A 73 5.57 6.80 -6.66
CA ARG A 73 4.43 5.92 -6.38
C ARG A 73 4.91 4.55 -5.94
N PHE A 74 4.34 4.04 -4.87
CA PHE A 74 4.63 2.68 -4.41
C PHE A 74 3.42 2.04 -3.75
N VAL A 75 3.42 0.70 -3.75
CA VAL A 75 2.37 -0.11 -3.14
C VAL A 75 2.91 -0.85 -1.94
N GLU A 76 2.12 -0.88 -0.87
CA GLU A 76 2.31 -1.76 0.27
C GLU A 76 1.25 -2.86 0.18
N PHE A 77 1.70 -4.09 -0.05
CA PHE A 77 0.78 -5.22 -0.13
C PHE A 77 0.28 -5.59 1.26
N SER A 78 -1.00 -5.95 1.35
CA SER A 78 -1.65 -6.37 2.60
C SER A 78 -0.96 -7.57 3.24
N ASP A 79 -0.32 -8.41 2.42
CA ASP A 79 0.28 -9.67 2.82
C ASP A 79 1.71 -9.57 3.35
N ASN A 80 2.32 -8.37 3.34
CA ASN A 80 3.74 -8.18 3.67
C ASN A 80 4.08 -8.39 5.17
N ALA A 81 3.08 -8.48 6.03
CA ALA A 81 3.23 -8.74 7.45
C ALA A 81 3.08 -10.22 7.83
N LYS A 82 2.60 -11.07 6.90
CA LYS A 82 2.37 -12.49 7.17
C LYS A 82 3.68 -13.26 7.19
N TRP A 83 3.72 -14.31 8.00
CA TRP A 83 4.89 -15.19 8.12
C TRP A 83 5.19 -15.91 6.79
N PHE A 84 4.13 -16.27 6.06
CA PHE A 84 4.19 -16.78 4.69
C PHE A 84 3.47 -15.82 3.75
N PRO A 85 4.20 -14.88 3.12
CA PRO A 85 3.61 -14.04 2.11
C PRO A 85 3.34 -14.85 0.84
N THR A 86 2.22 -14.55 0.20
CA THR A 86 1.90 -15.00 -1.15
C THR A 86 3.02 -14.52 -2.09
N GLN A 87 3.58 -15.47 -2.83
CA GLN A 87 4.66 -15.21 -3.80
C GLN A 87 4.15 -14.30 -4.95
N THR A 88 2.89 -14.48 -5.34
CA THR A 88 2.24 -13.65 -6.35
C THR A 88 1.68 -12.37 -5.73
N LYS A 89 2.31 -11.24 -6.02
CA LYS A 89 1.77 -9.92 -5.69
C LYS A 89 0.76 -9.50 -6.76
N LYS A 90 -0.42 -9.07 -6.33
CA LYS A 90 -1.53 -8.66 -7.21
C LYS A 90 -1.90 -7.21 -6.94
N ILE A 91 -2.08 -6.42 -7.99
CA ILE A 91 -2.48 -5.01 -7.98
C ILE A 91 -3.77 -4.90 -8.77
N ALA A 92 -4.76 -4.17 -8.23
CA ALA A 92 -6.07 -4.11 -8.88
C ALA A 92 -5.95 -3.41 -10.24
N PRO A 93 -6.73 -3.82 -11.26
CA PRO A 93 -6.60 -3.26 -12.61
C PRO A 93 -6.70 -1.73 -12.65
N ALA A 94 -7.60 -1.17 -11.83
CA ALA A 94 -7.78 0.27 -11.66
C ALA A 94 -6.50 0.98 -11.17
N TRP A 95 -5.75 0.34 -10.27
CA TRP A 95 -4.53 0.88 -9.68
C TRP A 95 -3.28 0.62 -10.52
N GLN A 96 -3.31 -0.37 -11.43
CA GLN A 96 -2.19 -0.71 -12.30
C GLN A 96 -1.76 0.48 -13.18
N GLY A 97 -2.72 1.13 -13.84
CA GLY A 97 -2.42 2.29 -14.70
C GLY A 97 -1.80 3.46 -13.94
N TRP A 98 -2.36 3.80 -12.77
CA TRP A 98 -1.84 4.86 -11.91
C TRP A 98 -0.43 4.56 -11.38
N MET A 99 -0.18 3.31 -10.95
CA MET A 99 1.14 2.87 -10.49
C MET A 99 2.23 2.97 -11.56
N HIS A 100 1.87 2.75 -12.82
CA HIS A 100 2.78 2.80 -13.97
C HIS A 100 2.81 4.15 -14.68
N TYR A 101 2.28 5.21 -14.05
CA TYR A 101 2.22 6.56 -14.63
C TYR A 101 1.50 6.62 -15.99
N MET A 102 0.57 5.69 -16.26
CA MET A 102 -0.31 5.80 -17.43
C MET A 102 -1.37 6.89 -17.23
N TYR A 103 -1.78 7.08 -15.98
CA TYR A 103 -2.74 8.10 -15.56
C TYR A 103 -2.21 8.86 -14.35
N ASP A 104 -2.49 10.16 -14.30
CA ASP A 104 -2.13 11.00 -13.16
C ASP A 104 -3.14 10.87 -12.02
N ASP A 105 -4.41 10.75 -12.36
CA ASP A 105 -5.47 10.59 -11.38
C ASP A 105 -5.50 9.17 -10.80
N PRO A 106 -5.61 9.04 -9.46
CA PRO A 106 -5.86 7.74 -8.84
C PRO A 106 -7.24 7.22 -9.25
N PRO A 107 -7.46 5.89 -9.17
CA PRO A 107 -8.75 5.32 -9.54
C PRO A 107 -9.85 5.85 -8.60
N LYS A 108 -10.82 6.52 -9.20
CA LYS A 108 -12.06 6.99 -8.56
C LYS A 108 -13.24 6.28 -9.21
N LYS A 109 -14.37 6.22 -8.52
CA LYS A 109 -15.61 5.64 -9.05
C LYS A 109 -16.02 6.28 -10.38
N ASP A 110 -15.70 7.56 -10.56
CA ASP A 110 -16.04 8.33 -11.77
C ASP A 110 -15.10 8.02 -12.96
N ASN A 111 -13.87 7.58 -12.69
CA ASN A 111 -12.84 7.35 -13.72
C ASN A 111 -12.67 5.86 -14.07
N PHE A 112 -13.17 4.95 -13.23
CA PHE A 112 -12.99 3.52 -13.43
C PHE A 112 -14.27 2.84 -13.88
N VAL A 113 -14.26 2.36 -15.11
CA VAL A 113 -15.35 1.54 -15.67
C VAL A 113 -15.10 0.08 -15.30
N ASP A 114 -15.95 -0.47 -14.44
CA ASP A 114 -15.93 -1.90 -14.15
C ASP A 114 -16.42 -2.68 -15.38
N PRO A 115 -15.60 -3.58 -15.95
CA PRO A 115 -16.02 -4.35 -17.11
C PRO A 115 -17.14 -5.34 -16.75
N PHE A 116 -18.11 -5.50 -17.66
CA PHE A 116 -19.32 -6.30 -17.43
C PHE A 116 -19.03 -7.77 -17.07
N TYR A 117 -17.92 -8.33 -17.57
CA TYR A 117 -17.53 -9.73 -17.36
C TYR A 117 -16.84 -9.96 -16.01
N ARG A 118 -16.50 -8.90 -15.26
CA ARG A 118 -15.86 -9.04 -13.96
C ARG A 118 -16.92 -9.42 -12.94
N ALA A 119 -16.74 -10.57 -12.30
CA ALA A 119 -17.60 -10.98 -11.20
C ALA A 119 -17.60 -9.89 -10.12
N ARG A 120 -18.77 -9.31 -9.85
CA ARG A 120 -18.94 -8.37 -8.74
C ARG A 120 -18.69 -9.14 -7.46
N ARG A 121 -17.78 -8.66 -6.61
CA ARG A 121 -17.64 -9.22 -5.27
C ARG A 121 -18.95 -8.99 -4.55
N THR A 122 -19.73 -10.05 -4.38
CA THR A 122 -20.87 -10.00 -3.46
C THR A 122 -20.31 -9.87 -2.04
N PRO A 123 -20.90 -9.02 -1.18
CA PRO A 123 -20.53 -8.95 0.23
C PRO A 123 -20.60 -10.32 0.92
N GLU A 124 -21.52 -11.15 0.46
CA GLU A 124 -21.76 -12.52 0.90
C GLU A 124 -21.34 -13.51 -0.18
N PHE A 125 -20.73 -14.62 0.21
CA PHE A 125 -20.47 -15.74 -0.69
C PHE A 125 -21.80 -16.42 -1.02
N LYS A 126 -22.35 -16.15 -2.21
CA LYS A 126 -23.52 -16.89 -2.69
C LYS A 126 -23.04 -18.25 -3.18
N THR A 127 -23.30 -19.30 -2.42
CA THR A 127 -23.21 -20.66 -2.94
C THR A 127 -24.37 -20.87 -3.91
N ASP A 128 -24.10 -21.42 -5.09
CA ASP A 128 -25.13 -21.81 -6.06
C ASP A 128 -25.99 -23.00 -5.57
N HIS A 129 -25.90 -23.38 -4.29
CA HIS A 129 -26.70 -24.44 -3.71
C HIS A 129 -28.11 -23.92 -3.41
N PRO A 130 -29.17 -24.57 -3.94
CA PRO A 130 -30.56 -24.11 -3.82
C PRO A 130 -31.16 -24.27 -2.41
N THR A 131 -30.35 -24.37 -1.35
CA THR A 131 -30.82 -24.56 0.03
C THR A 131 -29.88 -23.87 1.01
N GLN A 132 -30.05 -22.56 1.18
CA GLN A 132 -29.86 -21.82 2.43
C GLN A 132 -30.43 -20.41 2.31
#